data_AF-A0A8I1DBY7-F1
#
_entry.id   AF-A0A8I1DBY7-F1
#
_cell.length_a   1.000
_cell.length_b   1.000
_cell.length_c   1.000
_cell.angle_alpha   90.00
_cell.angle_beta   90.00
_cell.angle_gamma   90.00
#
_symmetry.space_group_name_H-M   'P 1'
#
loop_
_entity.id
_entity.type
_entity.pdbx_description
1 polymer ?
#
loop_
_entity_poly.entity_id
_entity_poly.type
_entity_poly.pdbx_seq_one_letter_code
_entity_poly.pdbx_strand_id
1 'polypeptide(L)'
;MLNKHMSVRSVDHVSYNDGTAKDTRYTGNIPSIFDVLKNGGNEKYILEVTGEIYENGGQTPENIKSFLKELRDMNFHEIGFEFHVYDDRLNADLAKDENKYLLYRYNIHIPNIQKVNIENLDLDQYKTVIQH
;
A
#
# COMPACT_ATOMS: atom_id res chain seq x y z
N MET A 1 -4.26 -8.08 5.57
CA MET A 1 -2.92 -7.55 5.91
C MET A 1 -2.94 -6.03 5.86
N LEU A 2 -3.30 -5.41 4.72
CA LEU A 2 -3.47 -3.94 4.65
C LEU A 2 -4.48 -3.41 5.69
N ASN A 3 -5.67 -4.02 5.78
CA ASN A 3 -6.72 -3.67 6.76
C ASN A 3 -6.32 -3.85 8.23
N LYS A 4 -5.15 -4.47 8.52
CA LYS A 4 -4.63 -4.61 9.88
C LYS A 4 -3.98 -3.30 10.36
N HIS A 5 -3.40 -2.53 9.44
CA HIS A 5 -2.67 -1.30 9.75
C HIS A 5 -3.35 -0.05 9.24
N MET A 6 -4.23 -0.17 8.25
CA MET A 6 -4.87 0.97 7.59
C MET A 6 -6.39 0.84 7.61
N SER A 7 -7.06 1.99 7.69
CA SER A 7 -8.49 2.09 7.42
C SER A 7 -8.69 2.08 5.90
N VAL A 8 -8.88 0.89 5.34
CA VAL A 8 -8.97 0.67 3.89
C VAL A 8 -10.39 0.90 3.41
N ARG A 9 -10.54 1.75 2.39
CA ARG A 9 -11.78 2.00 1.69
C ARG A 9 -11.98 1.01 0.55
N SER A 10 -10.98 0.86 -0.31
CA SER A 10 -10.96 -0.13 -1.39
C SER A 10 -9.53 -0.62 -1.65
N VAL A 11 -9.44 -1.82 -2.21
CA VAL A 11 -8.20 -2.33 -2.80
C VAL A 11 -8.50 -2.54 -4.27
N ASP A 12 -7.99 -1.63 -5.09
CA ASP A 12 -8.33 -1.56 -6.51
C ASP A 12 -7.54 -2.59 -7.31
N HIS A 13 -6.26 -2.79 -6.94
CA HIS A 13 -5.37 -3.69 -7.65
C HIS A 13 -4.31 -4.30 -6.74
N VAL A 14 -4.05 -5.59 -6.91
CA VAL A 14 -2.89 -6.29 -6.34
C VAL A 14 -2.26 -7.14 -7.44
N SER A 15 -0.99 -6.89 -7.75
CA SER A 15 -0.20 -7.78 -8.62
C SER A 15 1.07 -8.24 -7.98
N TYR A 16 1.54 -9.40 -8.45
CA TYR A 16 2.88 -9.88 -8.18
C TYR A 16 3.49 -10.50 -9.44
N ASN A 17 4.82 -10.46 -9.53
CA ASN A 17 5.58 -11.11 -10.61
C ASN A 17 6.91 -11.62 -10.05
N ASP A 18 7.43 -12.72 -10.58
CA ASP A 18 8.77 -13.26 -10.27
C ASP A 18 9.84 -12.76 -11.26
N GLY A 19 9.56 -11.63 -11.94
CA GLY A 19 10.35 -11.10 -13.05
C GLY A 19 10.06 -11.72 -14.42
N THR A 20 9.21 -12.75 -14.55
CA THR A 20 8.94 -13.40 -15.85
C THR A 20 7.51 -13.25 -16.38
N ALA A 21 6.51 -13.02 -15.51
CA ALA A 21 5.16 -12.62 -15.91
C ALA A 21 4.41 -11.93 -14.77
N LYS A 22 3.67 -10.84 -15.07
CA LYS A 22 2.77 -10.17 -14.12
C LYS A 22 1.48 -10.97 -13.95
N ASP A 23 1.22 -11.50 -12.76
CA ASP A 23 -0.10 -12.01 -12.39
C ASP A 23 -0.93 -10.85 -11.81
N THR A 24 -1.94 -10.41 -12.56
CA THR A 24 -2.79 -9.24 -12.23
C THR A 24 -4.18 -9.66 -11.72
N ARG A 25 -4.40 -10.94 -11.42
CA ARG A 25 -5.75 -11.51 -11.25
C ARG A 25 -6.45 -11.18 -9.93
N TYR A 26 -5.87 -10.37 -9.05
CA TYR A 26 -6.37 -10.23 -7.67
C TYR A 26 -6.86 -8.80 -7.37
N THR A 27 -8.16 -8.69 -7.14
CA THR A 27 -8.81 -7.51 -6.56
C THR A 27 -9.52 -7.93 -5.26
N GLY A 28 -9.33 -7.16 -4.18
CA GLY A 28 -9.98 -7.39 -2.87
C GLY A 28 -9.45 -8.57 -2.02
N ASN A 29 -9.45 -9.81 -2.53
CA ASN A 29 -9.02 -10.99 -1.78
C ASN A 29 -7.67 -11.50 -2.27
N ILE A 30 -6.62 -11.23 -1.48
CA ILE A 30 -5.26 -11.65 -1.79
C ILE A 30 -5.16 -13.17 -1.57
N PRO A 31 -4.75 -13.95 -2.58
CA PRO A 31 -4.73 -15.42 -2.51
C PRO A 31 -3.66 -15.93 -1.54
N SER A 32 -3.66 -17.25 -1.30
CA SER A 32 -2.63 -17.99 -0.53
C SER A 32 -1.17 -17.81 -0.99
N ILE A 33 -0.90 -16.95 -1.99
CA ILE A 33 0.44 -16.57 -2.42
C ILE A 33 1.28 -16.01 -1.26
N PHE A 34 0.66 -15.37 -0.26
CA PHE A 34 1.37 -14.97 0.96
C PHE A 34 1.88 -16.16 1.78
N ASP A 35 1.20 -17.31 1.74
CA ASP A 35 1.71 -18.54 2.36
C ASP A 35 2.86 -19.16 1.56
N VAL A 36 2.87 -18.98 0.24
CA VAL A 36 4.01 -19.34 -0.63
C VAL A 36 5.24 -18.47 -0.34
N LEU A 37 5.02 -17.18 -0.05
CA LEU A 37 6.08 -16.18 0.17
C LEU A 37 6.68 -16.23 1.60
N LYS A 38 5.92 -16.72 2.59
CA LYS A 38 6.42 -16.99 3.96
C LYS A 38 7.64 -17.92 4.01
N ASN A 39 7.88 -18.74 2.98
CA ASN A 39 9.02 -19.67 2.90
C ASN A 39 10.28 -19.07 2.24
N GLY A 40 10.43 -17.74 2.29
CA GLY A 40 11.65 -17.06 1.81
C GLY A 40 11.60 -16.71 0.34
N GLY A 41 10.48 -16.11 -0.09
CA GLY A 41 10.16 -15.75 -1.48
C GLY A 41 11.35 -15.35 -2.37
N ASN A 42 11.28 -15.75 -3.65
CA ASN A 42 12.24 -15.37 -4.69
C ASN A 42 12.51 -13.86 -4.66
N GLU A 43 13.79 -13.46 -4.63
CA GLU A 43 14.24 -12.06 -4.60
C GLU A 43 13.74 -11.24 -5.80
N LYS A 44 13.34 -11.91 -6.89
CA LYS A 44 12.72 -11.29 -8.07
C LYS A 44 11.24 -11.00 -7.89
N TYR A 45 10.64 -11.33 -6.74
CA TYR A 45 9.24 -11.02 -6.48
C TYR A 45 9.04 -9.53 -6.23
N ILE A 46 8.18 -8.93 -7.05
CA ILE A 46 7.67 -7.58 -6.88
C ILE A 46 6.23 -7.67 -6.37
N LEU A 47 5.90 -6.98 -5.28
CA LEU A 47 4.51 -6.77 -4.84
C LEU A 47 4.04 -5.38 -5.22
N GLU A 48 2.98 -5.29 -6.02
CA GLU A 48 2.33 -4.04 -6.40
C GLU A 48 0.93 -3.97 -5.77
N VAL A 49 0.61 -2.87 -5.08
CA VAL A 49 -0.73 -2.63 -4.51
C VAL A 49 -1.20 -1.23 -4.82
N THR A 50 -2.40 -1.11 -5.38
CA THR A 50 -3.13 0.15 -5.52
C THR A 50 -4.39 0.08 -4.67
N GLY A 51 -4.64 1.12 -3.87
CA GLY A 51 -5.87 1.17 -3.09
C GLY A 51 -6.19 2.54 -2.51
N GLU A 52 -7.39 2.63 -1.97
CA GLU A 52 -7.91 3.81 -1.31
C GLU A 52 -7.95 3.58 0.20
N ILE A 53 -7.43 4.55 0.95
CA ILE A 53 -7.37 4.52 2.41
C ILE A 53 -7.85 5.84 2.99
N TYR A 54 -8.28 5.82 4.24
CA TYR A 54 -8.62 7.02 4.98
C TYR A 54 -7.38 7.60 5.69
N GLU A 55 -7.36 8.93 5.87
CA GLU A 55 -6.29 9.66 6.55
C GLU A 55 -6.10 9.17 7.99
N ASN A 56 -7.19 8.75 8.63
CA ASN A 56 -7.25 8.19 9.99
C ASN A 56 -6.61 9.13 11.01
N GLY A 57 -7.09 10.38 11.06
CA GLY A 57 -6.60 11.41 11.98
C GLY A 57 -5.11 11.74 11.80
N GLY A 58 -4.59 11.63 10.58
CA GLY A 58 -3.18 11.92 10.25
C GLY A 58 -2.22 10.77 10.54
N GLN A 59 -2.72 9.58 10.91
CA GLN A 59 -1.87 8.42 11.22
C GLN A 59 -1.39 7.66 9.97
N THR A 60 -1.79 8.07 8.77
CA THR A 60 -1.40 7.41 7.51
C THR A 60 0.10 7.10 7.41
N PRO A 61 1.03 8.02 7.73
CA PRO A 61 2.46 7.74 7.58
C PRO A 61 2.95 6.58 8.47
N GLU A 62 2.53 6.56 9.73
CA GLU A 62 2.93 5.51 10.67
C GLU A 62 2.26 4.17 10.35
N ASN A 63 1.04 4.20 9.82
CA ASN A 63 0.35 3.02 9.30
C ASN A 63 1.07 2.42 8.08
N ILE A 64 1.55 3.25 7.16
CA ILE A 64 2.38 2.83 6.02
C ILE A 64 3.69 2.20 6.53
N LYS A 65 4.41 2.84 7.46
CA LYS A 65 5.63 2.26 8.04
C LYS A 65 5.39 0.91 8.70
N SER A 66 4.28 0.76 9.42
CA SER A 66 3.92 -0.51 10.07
C SER A 66 3.63 -1.61 9.05
N PHE A 67 2.94 -1.28 7.95
CA PHE A 67 2.71 -2.22 6.84
C PHE A 67 4.02 -2.59 6.13
N LEU A 68 4.91 -1.63 5.88
CA LEU A 68 6.25 -1.87 5.32
C LEU A 68 7.07 -2.82 6.21
N LYS A 69 7.05 -2.65 7.54
CA LYS A 69 7.72 -3.56 8.49
C LYS A 69 7.17 -4.97 8.38
N GLU A 70 5.85 -5.14 8.34
CA GLU A 70 5.23 -6.48 8.19
C GLU A 70 5.65 -7.15 6.86
N LEU A 71 5.68 -6.41 5.75
CA LEU A 71 6.14 -6.95 4.48
C LEU A 71 7.62 -7.33 4.48
N ARG A 72 8.47 -6.53 5.12
CA ARG A 72 9.88 -6.88 5.30
C ARG A 72 10.02 -8.16 6.11
N ASP A 73 9.29 -8.30 7.21
CA ASP A 73 9.34 -9.48 8.08
C ASP A 73 8.76 -10.74 7.38
N MET A 74 8.01 -10.55 6.29
CA MET A 74 7.55 -11.60 5.39
C MET A 74 8.51 -11.91 4.22
N ASN A 75 9.73 -11.37 4.25
CA ASN A 75 10.78 -11.57 3.24
C ASN A 75 10.45 -11.04 1.83
N PHE A 76 9.59 -10.02 1.72
CA PHE A 76 9.45 -9.28 0.46
C PHE A 76 10.72 -8.48 0.15
N HIS A 77 11.06 -8.33 -1.13
CA HIS A 77 12.22 -7.55 -1.57
C HIS A 77 11.77 -6.27 -2.24
N GLU A 78 11.17 -6.37 -3.43
CA GLU A 78 10.71 -5.21 -4.17
C GLU A 78 9.21 -4.97 -3.95
N ILE A 79 8.84 -3.71 -3.73
CA ILE A 79 7.46 -3.29 -3.52
C ILE A 79 7.12 -2.00 -4.27
N GLY A 80 5.89 -1.89 -4.74
CA GLY A 80 5.31 -0.71 -5.38
C GLY A 80 3.91 -0.44 -4.84
N PHE A 81 3.67 0.73 -4.26
CA PHE A 81 2.37 1.11 -3.73
C PHE A 81 1.87 2.44 -4.29
N GLU A 82 0.59 2.45 -4.63
CA GLU A 82 -0.18 3.64 -4.94
C GLU A 82 -1.36 3.73 -3.97
N PHE A 83 -1.28 4.65 -3.00
CA PHE A 83 -2.36 4.85 -2.05
C PHE A 83 -3.02 6.21 -2.26
N HIS A 84 -4.31 6.21 -2.56
CA HIS A 84 -5.16 7.40 -2.56
C HIS A 84 -5.72 7.63 -1.16
N VAL A 85 -5.43 8.78 -0.57
CA VAL A 85 -5.76 9.06 0.83
C VAL A 85 -6.90 10.07 0.92
N TYR A 86 -8.00 9.62 1.49
CA TYR A 86 -9.23 10.40 1.63
C TYR A 86 -9.43 10.90 3.06
N ASP A 87 -10.08 12.06 3.17
CA ASP A 87 -10.54 12.63 4.42
C ASP A 87 -11.55 11.70 5.12
N ASP A 88 -11.40 11.54 6.43
CA ASP A 88 -12.23 10.67 7.26
C ASP A 88 -13.74 11.02 7.19
N ARG A 89 -14.08 12.27 6.84
CA ARG A 89 -15.46 12.74 6.67
C ARG A 89 -16.18 12.09 5.51
N LEU A 90 -15.47 11.56 4.50
CA LEU A 90 -16.09 10.87 3.37
C LEU A 90 -16.94 9.67 3.83
N ASN A 91 -16.54 8.98 4.90
CA ASN A 91 -17.30 7.85 5.44
C ASN A 91 -18.66 8.28 6.04
N ALA A 92 -18.85 9.56 6.36
CA ALA A 92 -20.11 10.11 6.88
C ALA A 92 -21.05 10.60 5.77
N ASP A 93 -20.53 10.93 4.60
CA ASP A 93 -21.27 11.55 3.49
C ASP A 93 -21.42 10.56 2.31
N LEU A 94 -22.31 9.58 2.44
CA LEU A 94 -22.59 8.51 1.45
C LEU A 94 -23.06 8.95 0.04
N ALA A 95 -23.00 10.24 -0.33
CA ALA A 95 -23.66 10.74 -1.54
C ALA A 95 -23.04 11.95 -2.27
N LYS A 96 -21.77 12.34 -2.01
CA LYS A 96 -21.17 13.50 -2.69
C LYS A 96 -19.83 13.18 -3.34
N ASP A 97 -19.58 13.88 -4.44
CA ASP A 97 -18.35 13.98 -5.23
C ASP A 97 -17.09 13.64 -4.42
N GLU A 98 -16.72 12.36 -4.46
CA GLU A 98 -15.73 11.74 -3.59
C GLU A 98 -14.36 12.37 -3.77
N ASN A 99 -14.09 12.85 -4.98
CA ASN A 99 -12.86 13.54 -5.32
C ASN A 99 -12.58 14.73 -4.39
N LYS A 100 -13.62 15.43 -3.91
CA LYS A 100 -13.45 16.56 -2.97
C LYS A 100 -12.84 16.17 -1.63
N TYR A 101 -12.88 14.89 -1.30
CA TYR A 101 -12.32 14.35 -0.07
C TYR A 101 -10.95 13.70 -0.31
N LEU A 102 -10.48 13.58 -1.57
CA LEU A 102 -9.13 13.10 -1.86
C LEU A 102 -8.11 14.18 -1.45
N LEU A 103 -7.27 13.88 -0.47
CA LEU A 103 -6.31 14.82 0.10
C LEU A 103 -4.95 14.76 -0.61
N TYR A 104 -4.42 13.55 -0.74
CA TYR A 104 -3.10 13.30 -1.30
C TYR A 104 -2.99 11.85 -1.76
N ARG A 105 -1.95 11.54 -2.53
CA ARG A 105 -1.56 10.17 -2.87
C ARG A 105 -0.11 9.89 -2.49
N TYR A 106 0.17 8.64 -2.16
CA TYR A 106 1.52 8.12 -2.03
C TYR A 106 1.84 7.23 -3.23
N ASN A 107 2.98 7.49 -3.89
CA ASN A 107 3.54 6.64 -4.93
C ASN A 107 4.90 6.10 -4.45
N ILE A 108 4.89 4.97 -3.75
CA ILE A 108 6.07 4.41 -3.09
C ILE A 108 6.62 3.28 -3.95
N HIS A 109 7.87 3.39 -4.39
CA HIS A 109 8.59 2.27 -5.01
C HIS A 109 9.89 2.05 -4.24
N ILE A 110 10.05 0.83 -3.70
CA ILE A 110 11.22 0.44 -2.94
C ILE A 110 11.79 -0.83 -3.59
N PRO A 111 12.94 -0.74 -4.28
CA PRO A 111 13.58 -1.88 -4.95
C PRO A 111 13.98 -3.01 -4.00
N ASN A 112 14.34 -2.67 -2.76
CA ASN A 112 14.73 -3.67 -1.77
C ASN A 112 14.44 -3.19 -0.35
N ILE A 113 13.27 -3.56 0.17
CA ILE A 113 12.81 -3.19 1.52
C ILE A 113 13.68 -3.81 2.63
N GLN A 114 14.37 -4.92 2.37
CA GLN A 114 15.28 -5.55 3.33
C GLN A 114 16.48 -4.65 3.69
N LYS A 115 16.81 -3.68 2.83
CA LYS A 115 17.94 -2.75 3.03
C LYS A 115 17.52 -1.36 3.51
N VAL A 116 16.22 -1.11 3.65
CA VAL A 116 15.69 0.22 4.01
C VAL A 116 15.57 0.37 5.51
N ASN A 117 16.01 1.51 6.04
CA ASN A 117 15.67 1.94 7.40
C ASN A 117 14.26 2.54 7.42
N ILE A 118 13.25 1.69 7.65
CA ILE A 118 11.83 2.06 7.60
C ILE A 118 11.46 3.14 8.66
N GLU A 119 12.14 3.15 9.81
CA GLU A 119 11.83 4.09 10.90
C GLU A 119 12.11 5.53 10.51
N ASN A 120 13.22 5.72 9.80
CA ASN A 120 13.70 7.01 9.30
C ASN A 120 13.34 7.25 7.83
N LEU A 121 12.48 6.42 7.25
CA LEU A 121 12.03 6.63 5.87
C LEU A 121 11.17 7.89 5.82
N ASP A 122 11.65 8.90 5.10
CA ASP A 122 10.88 10.09 4.76
C ASP A 122 9.79 9.69 3.75
N LEU A 123 8.54 9.62 4.18
CA LEU A 123 7.42 9.27 3.30
C LEU A 123 6.95 10.46 2.46
N ASP A 124 7.27 11.70 2.84
CA ASP A 124 6.80 12.89 2.12
C ASP A 124 7.43 13.00 0.73
N GLN A 125 8.62 12.42 0.51
CA GLN A 125 9.22 12.31 -0.83
C GLN A 125 8.35 11.53 -1.84
N TYR A 126 7.46 10.67 -1.35
CA TYR A 126 6.53 9.87 -2.16
C TYR A 126 5.13 10.48 -2.22
N LYS A 127 4.89 11.60 -1.50
CA LYS A 127 3.58 12.21 -1.34
C LYS A 127 3.32 13.23 -2.45
N THR A 128 2.13 13.19 -3.03
CA THR A 128 1.61 14.24 -3.92
C THR A 128 0.32 14.78 -3.32
N VAL A 129 0.33 16.05 -2.92
CA VAL A 129 -0.88 16.74 -2.44
C VAL A 129 -1.81 17.01 -3.62
N ILE A 130 -3.08 16.67 -3.46
CA ILE A 130 -4.11 16.99 -4.45
C ILE A 130 -4.76 18.31 -4.00
N GLN A 131 -4.49 19.38 -4.73
CA GLN A 131 -5.17 20.66 -4.52
C GLN A 131 -6.49 20.67 -5.30
N HIS A 132 -7.57 21.07 -4.63
CA HIS A 132 -8.87 21.35 -5.22
C HIS A 132 -9.07 22.85 -5.43
#